data_AF-G3J3E4-F1
#
_entry.id   AF-G3J3E4-F1
#
_cell.length_a   1.000
_cell.length_b   1.000
_cell.length_c   1.000
_cell.angle_alpha   90.00
_cell.angle_beta   90.00
_cell.angle_gamma   90.00
#
_symmetry.space_group_name_H-M   'P 1'
#
loop_
_entity.id
_entity.type
_entity.pdbx_description
1 polymer ?
#
loop_
_entity_poly.entity_id
_entity_poly.type
_entity_poly.pdbx_seq_one_letter_code
_entity_poly.pdbx_strand_id
1 'polypeptide(L)'
;MLFYRTALLLLAGRLSAASVLSPHSICSESAKRICYEDDGGESQGLDRAHVQYVADYLRFLGRSGDTPFWTMPREEAGGCGEWTLPVPGAAPVLPLAKHTSPWLASSVLYEDLAAAVDGDGGLLACGDAGGQVGVVANVTNPLYDGEEYKKTGAKPEGILMKLVRAPRD
;
A
#
# COMPACT_ATOMS: atom_id res chain seq x y z
N MET A 1 52.38 -55.87 -27.23
CA MET A 1 53.01 -54.54 -27.13
C MET A 1 52.09 -53.62 -26.32
N LEU A 2 52.67 -53.03 -25.26
CA LEU A 2 52.21 -51.99 -24.32
C LEU A 2 50.69 -51.76 -24.08
N PHE A 3 50.26 -52.09 -22.86
CA PHE A 3 49.08 -51.52 -22.20
C PHE A 3 49.44 -50.15 -21.61
N TYR A 4 48.72 -49.09 -21.99
CA TYR A 4 48.77 -47.79 -21.29
C TYR A 4 47.51 -47.66 -20.43
N ARG A 5 47.67 -47.61 -19.10
CA ARG A 5 46.58 -47.33 -18.15
C ARG A 5 46.66 -45.86 -17.74
N THR A 6 45.73 -45.04 -18.21
CA THR A 6 45.50 -43.69 -17.70
C THR A 6 44.45 -43.76 -16.58
N ALA A 7 44.86 -43.44 -15.36
CA ALA A 7 43.97 -43.29 -14.22
C ALA A 7 43.40 -41.86 -14.20
N LEU A 8 42.07 -41.72 -14.32
CA LEU A 8 41.36 -40.44 -14.19
C LEU A 8 41.07 -40.19 -12.70
N LEU A 9 41.73 -39.19 -12.12
CA LEU A 9 41.42 -38.67 -10.79
C LEU A 9 40.28 -37.64 -10.90
N LEU A 10 39.08 -38.03 -10.47
CA LEU A 10 37.93 -37.12 -10.31
C LEU A 10 38.01 -36.44 -8.93
N LEU A 11 38.47 -35.18 -8.90
CA LEU A 11 38.30 -34.32 -7.71
C LEU A 11 36.85 -33.86 -7.62
N ALA A 12 36.09 -34.41 -6.68
CA ALA A 12 34.76 -33.91 -6.33
C ALA A 12 34.90 -32.68 -5.42
N GLY A 13 34.88 -31.48 -6.00
CA GLY A 13 34.77 -30.22 -5.25
C GLY A 13 33.35 -30.06 -4.69
N ARG A 14 33.21 -29.96 -3.36
CA ARG A 14 31.94 -29.63 -2.70
C ARG A 14 31.69 -28.12 -2.85
N LEU A 15 30.68 -27.74 -3.65
CA LEU A 15 30.11 -26.39 -3.58
C LEU A 15 29.34 -26.26 -2.27
N SER A 16 29.86 -25.45 -1.34
CA SER A 16 29.06 -24.98 -0.22
C SER A 16 28.17 -23.86 -0.74
N ALA A 17 26.86 -24.13 -0.89
CA ALA A 17 25.89 -23.10 -1.19
C ALA A 17 25.76 -22.21 0.05
N ALA A 18 26.33 -21.02 0.01
CA ALA A 18 26.05 -19.98 0.99
C ALA A 18 24.59 -19.54 0.81
N SER A 19 23.73 -19.84 1.77
CA SER A 19 22.38 -19.29 1.83
C SER A 19 22.49 -17.79 2.04
N VAL A 20 22.34 -17.01 0.96
CA VAL A 20 22.19 -15.56 1.06
C VAL A 20 20.85 -15.34 1.77
N LEU A 21 20.89 -14.98 3.05
CA LEU A 21 19.74 -14.43 3.76
C LEU A 21 19.40 -13.11 3.07
N SER A 22 18.42 -13.12 2.16
CA SER A 22 17.90 -11.88 1.60
C SER A 22 17.36 -11.03 2.76
N PRO A 23 17.75 -9.75 2.86
CA PRO A 23 17.13 -8.86 3.83
C PRO A 23 15.63 -8.87 3.60
N HIS A 24 14.85 -8.96 4.69
CA HIS A 24 13.42 -8.77 4.59
C HIS A 24 13.19 -7.39 3.98
N SER A 25 12.37 -7.32 2.94
CA SER A 25 11.96 -6.03 2.41
C SER A 25 11.19 -5.26 3.49
N ILE A 26 11.56 -4.00 3.63
CA ILE A 26 10.94 -3.02 4.52
C ILE A 26 10.40 -1.93 3.62
N CYS A 27 9.12 -1.58 3.76
CA CYS A 27 8.59 -0.40 3.10
C CYS A 27 9.16 0.84 3.80
N SER A 28 9.85 1.69 3.05
CA SER A 28 10.54 2.86 3.59
C SER A 28 9.59 4.03 3.91
N GLU A 29 8.39 4.04 3.35
CA GLU A 29 7.39 5.10 3.56
C GLU A 29 6.71 4.94 4.93
N SER A 30 6.73 6.01 5.74
CA SER A 30 6.13 6.01 7.07
C SER A 30 4.64 6.33 7.03
N ALA A 31 3.89 5.82 8.00
CA ALA A 31 2.47 6.12 8.21
C ALA A 31 2.20 7.55 8.76
N LYS A 32 3.23 8.37 8.98
CA LYS A 32 3.04 9.76 9.43
C LYS A 32 2.35 10.56 8.32
N ARG A 33 1.55 11.56 8.72
CA ARG A 33 1.09 12.57 7.76
C ARG A 33 2.28 13.36 7.27
N ILE A 34 2.43 13.43 5.96
CA ILE A 34 3.43 14.22 5.25
C ILE A 34 2.67 15.04 4.20
N CYS A 35 2.84 16.35 4.22
CA CYS A 35 2.34 17.24 3.18
C CYS A 35 3.53 17.55 2.26
N TYR A 36 3.45 17.21 0.97
CA TYR A 36 4.68 17.08 0.17
C TYR A 36 5.50 18.38 0.09
N GLU A 37 4.88 19.56 0.06
CA GLU A 37 5.60 20.84 0.03
C GLU A 37 6.31 21.18 1.36
N ASP A 38 5.71 20.84 2.51
CA ASP A 38 6.24 21.19 3.83
C ASP A 38 7.39 20.29 4.27
N ASP A 39 7.47 19.07 3.72
CA ASP A 39 8.42 18.02 4.10
C ASP A 39 9.52 17.77 3.04
N GLY A 40 9.76 18.76 2.17
CA GLY A 40 10.87 18.75 1.20
C GLY A 40 10.57 18.08 -0.15
N GLY A 41 9.31 17.76 -0.43
CA GLY A 41 8.81 17.36 -1.74
C GLY A 41 8.22 18.51 -2.56
N GLU A 42 7.64 18.19 -3.71
CA GLU A 42 7.01 19.16 -4.61
C GLU A 42 5.49 19.18 -4.41
N SER A 43 4.94 20.40 -4.40
CA SER A 43 3.50 20.61 -4.40
C SER A 43 2.83 19.90 -5.58
N GLN A 44 1.74 19.20 -5.29
CA GLN A 44 0.95 18.52 -6.30
C GLN A 44 -0.06 19.48 -6.96
N GLY A 45 -0.25 20.70 -6.45
CA GLY A 45 -1.21 21.70 -6.91
C GLY A 45 -2.65 21.18 -6.98
N LEU A 46 -3.05 20.37 -6.01
CA LEU A 46 -4.37 19.75 -5.96
C LEU A 46 -5.45 20.80 -5.68
N ASP A 47 -6.60 20.63 -6.31
CA ASP A 47 -7.76 21.43 -5.99
C ASP A 47 -8.53 20.82 -4.81
N ARG A 48 -8.89 21.65 -3.83
CA ARG A 48 -9.55 21.22 -2.60
C ARG A 48 -10.88 20.51 -2.86
N ALA A 49 -11.66 20.95 -3.86
CA ALA A 49 -12.94 20.33 -4.17
C ALA A 49 -12.77 18.93 -4.74
N HIS A 50 -11.75 18.70 -5.58
CA HIS A 50 -11.41 17.36 -6.07
C HIS A 50 -10.88 16.45 -4.96
N VAL A 51 -10.10 16.99 -4.00
CA VAL A 51 -9.69 16.22 -2.81
C VAL A 51 -10.91 15.81 -1.98
N GLN A 52 -11.85 16.73 -1.74
CA GLN A 52 -13.09 16.41 -1.02
C GLN A 52 -13.91 15.36 -1.76
N TYR A 53 -14.00 15.46 -3.09
CA TYR A 53 -14.68 14.47 -3.92
C TYR A 53 -14.12 13.05 -3.73
N VAL A 54 -12.80 12.90 -3.54
CA VAL A 54 -12.20 11.60 -3.21
C VAL A 54 -12.80 11.03 -1.93
N ALA A 55 -12.88 11.81 -0.84
CA ALA A 55 -13.45 11.35 0.42
C ALA A 55 -14.92 10.96 0.27
N ASP A 56 -15.71 11.80 -0.41
CA ASP A 56 -17.15 11.58 -0.61
C ASP A 56 -17.41 10.32 -1.43
N TYR A 57 -16.61 10.09 -2.46
CA TYR A 57 -16.73 8.90 -3.31
C TYR A 57 -16.29 7.62 -2.60
N LEU A 58 -15.23 7.67 -1.78
CA LEU A 58 -14.86 6.53 -0.93
C LEU A 58 -16.00 6.16 0.03
N ARG A 59 -16.64 7.15 0.67
CA ARG A 59 -17.86 6.89 1.48
C ARG A 59 -19.03 6.35 0.66
N PHE A 60 -19.14 6.74 -0.61
CA PHE A 60 -20.13 6.15 -1.52
C PHE A 60 -19.83 4.66 -1.75
N LEU A 61 -18.59 4.31 -2.11
CA LEU A 61 -18.17 2.92 -2.31
C LEU A 61 -18.45 2.03 -1.09
N GLY A 62 -18.14 2.53 0.11
CA GLY A 62 -18.41 1.80 1.36
C GLY A 62 -19.91 1.54 1.63
N ARG A 63 -20.80 2.32 1.04
CA ARG A 63 -22.27 2.18 1.20
C ARG A 63 -22.94 1.46 0.03
N SER A 64 -22.38 1.54 -1.17
CA SER A 64 -23.00 1.05 -2.41
C SER A 64 -22.36 -0.20 -3.00
N GLY A 65 -21.15 -0.56 -2.55
CA GLY A 65 -20.39 -1.68 -3.08
C GLY A 65 -20.80 -3.04 -2.51
N ASP A 66 -20.44 -4.10 -3.22
CA ASP A 66 -20.61 -5.49 -2.77
C ASP A 66 -19.72 -5.83 -1.56
N THR A 67 -18.59 -5.12 -1.42
CA THR A 67 -17.70 -5.19 -0.25
C THR A 67 -17.39 -3.79 0.26
N PRO A 68 -17.60 -3.51 1.56
CA PRO A 68 -17.28 -2.20 2.14
C PRO A 68 -15.77 -2.00 2.38
N PHE A 69 -14.95 -3.02 2.09
CA PHE A 69 -13.52 -3.03 2.35
C PHE A 69 -12.68 -2.81 1.10
N TRP A 70 -11.63 -2.00 1.24
CA TRP A 70 -10.48 -2.02 0.36
C TRP A 70 -9.45 -3.02 0.90
N THR A 71 -9.08 -4.02 0.10
CA THR A 71 -8.14 -5.07 0.50
C THR A 71 -6.92 -5.08 -0.40
N MET A 72 -5.74 -4.97 0.20
CA MET A 72 -4.45 -5.11 -0.45
C MET A 72 -3.84 -6.46 -0.04
N PRO A 73 -3.61 -7.38 -0.98
CA PRO A 73 -3.09 -8.70 -0.67
C PRO A 73 -1.65 -8.60 -0.14
N ARG A 74 -1.23 -9.63 0.59
CA ARG A 74 0.19 -9.81 0.94
C ARG A 74 1.00 -9.97 -0.34
N GLU A 75 2.18 -9.36 -0.40
CA GLU A 75 3.08 -9.52 -1.55
C GLU A 75 4.15 -10.59 -1.27
N GLU A 76 4.09 -11.69 -2.01
CA GLU A 76 4.99 -12.85 -1.81
C GLU A 76 6.47 -12.50 -2.06
N ALA A 77 6.75 -11.56 -2.96
CA ALA A 77 8.10 -11.06 -3.27
C ALA A 77 8.53 -9.89 -2.37
N GLY A 78 7.73 -9.53 -1.36
CA GLY A 78 8.07 -8.48 -0.43
C GLY A 78 7.89 -7.06 -0.98
N GLY A 79 7.11 -6.85 -2.04
CA GLY A 79 6.89 -5.53 -2.61
C GLY A 79 5.92 -4.67 -1.79
N CYS A 80 6.08 -3.36 -1.89
CA CYS A 80 5.26 -2.36 -1.21
C CYS A 80 4.30 -1.73 -2.21
N GLY A 81 3.41 -2.56 -2.77
CA GLY A 81 2.53 -2.18 -3.86
C GLY A 81 1.74 -0.92 -3.58
N GLU A 82 1.48 -0.21 -4.67
CA GLU A 82 0.74 1.02 -4.71
C GLU A 82 -0.33 0.86 -5.78
N TRP A 83 -1.57 1.14 -5.42
CA TRP A 83 -2.73 0.94 -6.27
C TRP A 83 -3.54 2.21 -6.36
N THR A 84 -4.02 2.52 -7.56
CA THR A 84 -5.04 3.53 -7.76
C THR A 84 -6.34 3.10 -7.10
N LEU A 85 -6.87 3.97 -6.24
CA LEU A 85 -8.18 3.76 -5.65
C LEU A 85 -9.28 3.96 -6.71
N PRO A 86 -10.38 3.19 -6.65
CA PRO A 86 -11.41 3.17 -7.69
C PRO A 86 -12.34 4.40 -7.60
N VAL A 87 -11.78 5.60 -7.74
CA VAL A 87 -12.48 6.88 -7.66
C VAL A 87 -12.53 7.54 -9.04
N PRO A 88 -13.49 7.15 -9.91
CA PRO A 88 -13.65 7.78 -11.22
C PRO A 88 -14.02 9.26 -11.07
N GLY A 89 -13.52 10.08 -11.98
CA GLY A 89 -13.80 11.52 -11.99
C GLY A 89 -13.01 12.34 -10.96
N ALA A 90 -12.07 11.75 -10.23
CA ALA A 90 -11.21 12.48 -9.29
C ALA A 90 -10.17 13.40 -9.98
N ALA A 91 -9.95 13.24 -11.29
CA ALA A 91 -8.99 14.04 -12.03
C ALA A 91 -9.23 15.55 -11.80
N PRO A 92 -8.18 16.33 -11.47
CA PRO A 92 -6.76 16.00 -11.62
C PRO A 92 -6.11 15.32 -10.40
N VAL A 93 -6.86 14.89 -9.39
CA VAL A 93 -6.35 14.14 -8.23
C VAL A 93 -6.29 12.65 -8.54
N LEU A 94 -5.16 12.01 -8.23
CA LEU A 94 -4.97 10.57 -8.27
C LEU A 94 -4.87 10.03 -6.83
N PRO A 95 -5.93 9.41 -6.31
CA PRO A 95 -5.88 8.76 -5.00
C PRO A 95 -5.23 7.39 -5.08
N LEU A 96 -4.27 7.14 -4.21
CA LEU A 96 -3.51 5.90 -4.16
C LEU A 96 -3.57 5.29 -2.76
N ALA A 97 -3.57 3.96 -2.70
CA ALA A 97 -3.34 3.19 -1.50
C ALA A 97 -2.02 2.43 -1.63
N LYS A 98 -1.12 2.59 -0.66
CA LYS A 98 0.20 1.95 -0.66
C LYS A 98 0.39 1.08 0.58
N HIS A 99 1.05 -0.07 0.42
CA HIS A 99 1.44 -0.91 1.54
C HIS A 99 2.55 -0.26 2.36
N THR A 100 2.41 -0.28 3.69
CA THR A 100 3.50 0.06 4.62
C THR A 100 4.19 -1.19 5.17
N SER A 101 3.68 -2.39 4.87
CA SER A 101 4.32 -3.66 5.20
C SER A 101 3.95 -4.69 4.15
N PRO A 102 4.93 -5.32 3.46
CA PRO A 102 4.63 -6.28 2.41
C PRO A 102 4.17 -7.64 2.98
N TRP A 103 4.27 -7.81 4.30
CA TRP A 103 4.01 -9.06 5.02
C TRP A 103 2.56 -9.19 5.47
N LEU A 104 1.78 -8.12 5.36
CA LEU A 104 0.39 -8.07 5.78
C LEU A 104 -0.52 -8.17 4.55
N ALA A 105 -1.54 -9.02 4.64
CA ALA A 105 -2.76 -8.75 3.90
C ALA A 105 -3.49 -7.65 4.68
N SER A 106 -3.67 -6.49 4.06
CA SER A 106 -4.21 -5.31 4.71
C SER A 106 -5.61 -5.05 4.20
N SER A 107 -6.57 -4.84 5.09
CA SER A 107 -7.97 -4.63 4.70
C SER A 107 -8.64 -3.64 5.63
N VAL A 108 -9.08 -2.51 5.08
CA VAL A 108 -9.73 -1.41 5.80
C VAL A 108 -11.02 -1.00 5.10
N LEU A 109 -11.94 -0.38 5.83
CA LEU A 109 -13.16 0.14 5.23
C LEU A 109 -12.84 1.31 4.30
N TYR A 110 -13.63 1.47 3.24
CA TYR A 110 -13.57 2.69 2.43
C TYR A 110 -13.90 3.95 3.26
N GLU A 111 -14.66 3.81 4.34
CA GLU A 111 -14.92 4.90 5.29
C GLU A 111 -13.64 5.34 6.04
N ASP A 112 -12.76 4.41 6.37
CA ASP A 112 -11.47 4.73 7.01
C ASP A 112 -10.52 5.42 6.02
N LEU A 113 -10.54 5.01 4.75
CA LEU A 113 -9.83 5.71 3.67
C LEU A 113 -10.37 7.13 3.48
N ALA A 114 -11.70 7.32 3.55
CA ALA A 114 -12.30 8.65 3.48
C ALA A 114 -11.86 9.52 4.66
N ALA A 115 -11.86 8.97 5.90
CA ALA A 115 -11.37 9.67 7.08
C ALA A 115 -9.88 10.05 6.98
N ALA A 116 -9.05 9.24 6.32
CA ALA A 116 -7.66 9.59 6.02
C ALA A 116 -7.55 10.80 5.06
N VAL A 117 -8.59 11.08 4.26
CA VAL A 117 -8.65 12.26 3.39
C VAL A 117 -9.15 13.48 4.14
N ASP A 118 -10.36 13.46 4.70
CA ASP A 118 -11.03 14.67 5.22
C ASP A 118 -11.34 14.64 6.73
N GLY A 119 -10.94 13.59 7.43
CA GLY A 119 -11.03 13.49 8.88
C GLY A 119 -10.02 14.37 9.61
N ASP A 120 -10.07 14.35 10.95
CA ASP A 120 -9.08 15.04 11.75
C ASP A 120 -7.69 14.44 11.52
N GLY A 121 -6.71 15.30 11.25
CA GLY A 121 -5.39 14.85 10.81
C GLY A 121 -5.33 14.32 9.36
N GLY A 122 -6.39 14.45 8.56
CA GLY A 122 -6.42 13.98 7.17
C GLY A 122 -5.65 14.84 6.17
N LEU A 123 -5.61 14.39 4.91
CA LEU A 123 -4.89 15.03 3.79
C LEU A 123 -5.51 16.32 3.27
N LEU A 124 -6.79 16.58 3.54
CA LEU A 124 -7.46 17.83 3.19
C LEU A 124 -6.81 19.04 3.91
N ALA A 125 -6.10 18.80 5.02
CA ALA A 125 -5.30 19.80 5.71
C ALA A 125 -3.99 20.15 4.99
N CYS A 126 -3.50 19.32 4.07
CA CYS A 126 -2.32 19.59 3.26
C CYS A 126 -2.58 20.57 2.09
N GLY A 127 -3.82 21.03 1.91
CA GLY A 127 -4.15 22.00 0.87
C GLY A 127 -3.86 21.48 -0.54
N ASP A 128 -3.21 22.31 -1.34
CA ASP A 128 -2.81 22.00 -2.72
C ASP A 128 -1.51 21.19 -2.80
N ALA A 129 -0.73 21.12 -1.74
CA ALA A 129 0.51 20.33 -1.71
C ALA A 129 0.27 18.84 -2.00
N GLY A 130 -0.91 18.31 -1.68
CA GLY A 130 -1.12 16.87 -1.62
C GLY A 130 -0.31 16.23 -0.49
N GLY A 131 -0.26 14.91 -0.44
CA GLY A 131 0.47 14.26 0.64
C GLY A 131 0.20 12.78 0.79
N GLN A 132 0.62 12.28 1.95
CA GLN A 132 0.37 10.92 2.40
C GLN A 132 0.07 10.86 3.89
N VAL A 133 -0.71 9.87 4.32
CA VAL A 133 -0.99 9.59 5.73
C VAL A 133 -1.37 8.12 5.91
N GLY A 134 -1.01 7.54 7.06
CA GLY A 134 -1.47 6.21 7.42
C GLY A 134 -2.99 6.16 7.59
N VAL A 135 -3.63 5.13 7.08
CA VAL A 135 -5.05 4.89 7.30
C VAL A 135 -5.24 4.32 8.70
N VAL A 136 -6.05 4.99 9.53
CA VAL A 136 -6.39 4.53 10.87
C VAL A 136 -7.77 3.90 10.81
N ALA A 137 -7.82 2.57 10.94
CA ALA A 137 -9.07 1.85 10.94
C ALA A 137 -9.90 2.15 12.20
N ASN A 138 -11.18 2.44 12.02
CA ASN A 138 -12.15 2.46 13.11
C ASN A 138 -12.53 1.02 13.48
N VAL A 139 -11.66 0.35 14.24
CA VAL A 139 -11.84 -1.05 14.70
C VAL A 139 -13.07 -1.24 15.60
N THR A 140 -13.73 -0.17 16.03
CA THR A 140 -15.02 -0.26 16.75
C THR A 140 -16.21 -0.46 15.81
N ASN A 141 -16.03 -0.28 14.49
CA ASN A 141 -17.04 -0.59 13.50
C ASN A 141 -17.29 -2.11 13.48
N PRO A 142 -18.55 -2.57 13.65
CA PRO A 142 -18.87 -4.00 13.77
C PRO A 142 -18.51 -4.84 12.53
N LEU A 143 -18.28 -4.21 11.37
CA LEU A 143 -17.83 -4.91 10.17
C LEU A 143 -16.46 -5.59 10.36
N TYR A 144 -15.57 -5.02 11.17
CA TYR A 144 -14.29 -5.65 11.52
C TYR A 144 -14.45 -6.89 12.40
N ASP A 145 -15.56 -6.99 13.13
CA ASP A 145 -15.90 -8.13 13.97
C ASP A 145 -16.73 -9.20 13.25
N GLY A 146 -17.17 -8.92 12.04
CA GLY A 146 -17.94 -9.83 11.22
C GLY A 146 -17.16 -11.09 10.84
N GLU A 147 -17.87 -12.21 10.71
CA GLU A 147 -17.25 -13.48 10.29
C GLU A 147 -16.58 -13.37 8.92
N GLU A 148 -17.17 -12.60 8.01
CA GLU A 148 -16.64 -12.40 6.65
C GLU A 148 -15.25 -11.76 6.71
N TYR A 149 -15.08 -10.67 7.46
CA TYR A 149 -13.79 -10.03 7.65
C TYR A 149 -12.78 -10.97 8.33
N LYS A 150 -13.19 -11.63 9.43
CA LYS A 150 -12.32 -12.56 10.18
C LYS A 150 -11.83 -13.73 9.34
N LYS A 151 -12.66 -14.26 8.42
CA LYS A 151 -12.30 -15.34 7.51
C LYS A 151 -11.19 -14.95 6.53
N THR A 152 -11.03 -13.66 6.20
CA THR A 152 -9.94 -13.20 5.32
C THR A 152 -8.56 -13.31 5.96
N GLY A 153 -8.48 -13.25 7.29
CA GLY A 153 -7.21 -13.15 8.03
C GLY A 153 -6.44 -11.84 7.83
N ALA A 154 -7.00 -10.87 7.08
CA ALA A 154 -6.40 -9.58 6.86
C ALA A 154 -6.34 -8.73 8.14
N LYS A 155 -5.45 -7.74 8.15
CA LYS A 155 -5.27 -6.81 9.27
C LYS A 155 -5.83 -5.42 8.94
N PRO A 156 -6.43 -4.72 9.92
CA PRO A 156 -7.00 -3.38 9.73
C PRO A 156 -5.91 -2.30 9.84
N GLU A 157 -4.74 -2.55 9.27
CA GLU A 157 -3.55 -1.69 9.34
C GLU A 157 -2.69 -1.93 8.10
N GLY A 158 -1.59 -1.18 7.97
CA GLY A 158 -0.62 -1.43 6.91
C GLY A 158 -0.88 -0.71 5.60
N ILE A 159 -1.77 0.29 5.59
CA ILE A 159 -2.16 1.06 4.39
C ILE A 159 -1.84 2.53 4.60
N LEU A 160 -1.25 3.13 3.57
CA LEU A 160 -0.99 4.56 3.43
C LEU A 160 -1.93 5.11 2.34
N MET A 161 -2.67 6.17 2.67
CA MET A 161 -3.42 6.97 1.69
C MET A 161 -2.49 8.01 1.10
N LYS A 162 -2.47 8.18 -0.24
CA LYS A 162 -1.73 9.24 -0.92
C LYS A 162 -2.63 9.99 -1.89
N LEU A 163 -2.43 11.30 -1.99
CA LEU A 163 -3.05 12.16 -2.98
C LEU A 163 -1.96 12.87 -3.77
N VAL A 164 -1.90 12.56 -5.07
CA VAL A 164 -0.94 13.15 -6.01
C VAL A 164 -1.66 13.71 -7.21
N ARG A 165 -0.97 14.50 -8.02
CA ARG A 165 -1.51 14.95 -9.30
C ARG A 165 -1.54 13.77 -10.27
N ALA A 166 -2.66 13.57 -10.95
CA ALA A 166 -2.76 12.61 -12.04
C ALA A 166 -1.77 12.98 -13.16
N PRO A 167 -1.05 12.00 -13.75
CA PRO A 167 -0.21 12.25 -14.92
C PRO A 167 -1.00 12.94 -16.03
N ARG A 168 -0.34 13.81 -16.79
CA ARG A 168 -0.91 14.34 -18.03
C ARG A 168 -0.79 13.28 -19.11
N ASP A 169 -1.87 13.02 -19.83
CA ASP A 169 -1.86 12.22 -21.06
C ASP A 169 -1.05 12.90 -22.17
#